data_AF-A0A7R9HUN0-F1
#
_entry.id   AF-A0A7R9HUN0-F1
#
_cell.length_a   1.000
_cell.length_b   1.000
_cell.length_c   1.000
_cell.angle_alpha   90.00
_cell.angle_beta   90.00
_cell.angle_gamma   90.00
#
_symmetry.space_group_name_H-M   'P 1'
#
loop_
_entity.id
_entity.type
_entity.pdbx_description
1 polymer ?
#
loop_
_entity_poly.entity_id
_entity_poly.type
_entity_poly.pdbx_seq_one_letter_code
_entity_poly.pdbx_strand_id
1 'polypeptide(L)'
;AISRLEDVYSSPDDVDLYVGGLLEHHSPDALVGPTFLSIIADQFSRLKKGDRFFYSHKGEPHSFTPEQLHELKKATMARIICDNSDKIQLKVQSPNAFLMSNQSGNDPLSCNHPSIRRITLKFWKE
;
A
#
# COMPACT_ATOMS: atom_id res chain seq x y z
N ALA A 1 -7.92 -0.57 -29.14
CA ALA A 1 -6.62 -0.19 -28.58
C ALA A 1 -5.52 -0.53 -29.57
N ILE A 2 -5.38 -1.81 -29.93
CA ILE A 2 -4.36 -2.30 -30.89
C ILE A 2 -4.35 -1.50 -32.20
N SER A 3 -5.49 -1.33 -32.87
CA SER A 3 -5.54 -0.56 -34.13
C SER A 3 -5.02 0.88 -34.02
N ARG A 4 -5.23 1.54 -32.86
CA ARG A 4 -4.71 2.89 -32.62
C ARG A 4 -3.20 2.91 -32.35
N LEU A 5 -2.64 1.81 -31.85
CA LEU A 5 -1.20 1.66 -31.69
C LEU A 5 -0.54 1.43 -33.05
N GLU A 6 -1.16 0.63 -33.91
CA GLU A 6 -0.70 0.39 -35.29
C GLU A 6 -0.69 1.68 -36.13
N ASP A 7 -1.58 2.64 -35.85
CA ASP A 7 -1.59 3.95 -36.52
C ASP A 7 -0.39 4.85 -36.13
N VAL A 8 0.24 4.61 -34.98
CA VAL A 8 1.26 5.49 -34.39
C VAL A 8 2.65 4.84 -34.36
N TYR A 9 2.71 3.53 -34.13
CA TYR A 9 3.94 2.74 -34.03
C TYR A 9 4.06 1.79 -35.22
N SER A 10 5.25 1.73 -35.81
CA SER A 10 5.53 0.85 -36.96
C SER A 10 5.67 -0.62 -36.55
N SER A 11 6.13 -0.87 -35.33
CA SER A 11 6.27 -2.20 -34.73
C SER A 11 5.79 -2.19 -33.27
N PRO A 12 5.28 -3.31 -32.73
CA PRO A 12 5.07 -3.46 -31.28
C PRO A 12 6.33 -3.20 -30.45
N ASP A 13 7.52 -3.45 -31.00
CA ASP A 13 8.80 -3.21 -30.33
C ASP A 13 9.12 -1.71 -30.15
N ASP A 14 8.46 -0.84 -30.93
CA ASP A 14 8.61 0.61 -30.84
C ASP A 14 7.67 1.22 -29.79
N VAL A 15 6.75 0.44 -29.22
CA VAL A 15 5.76 0.94 -28.26
C VAL A 15 6.45 1.31 -26.95
N ASP A 16 6.30 2.57 -26.54
CA ASP A 16 6.79 3.03 -25.24
C ASP A 16 6.24 2.15 -24.11
N LEU A 17 7.13 1.70 -23.22
CA LEU A 17 6.77 0.84 -22.08
C LEU A 17 5.58 1.40 -21.28
N TYR A 18 5.53 2.72 -21.08
CA TYR A 18 4.44 3.34 -20.33
C TYR A 18 3.09 3.18 -21.03
N VAL A 19 3.06 3.41 -22.35
CA VAL A 19 1.85 3.29 -23.17
C VAL A 19 1.41 1.82 -23.23
N GLY A 20 2.34 0.92 -23.54
CA GLY A 20 2.06 -0.52 -23.62
C GLY A 20 1.54 -1.08 -22.30
N GLY A 21 2.26 -0.82 -21.20
CA GLY A 21 1.91 -1.35 -19.88
C GLY A 21 0.58 -0.86 -19.32
N LEU A 22 0.16 0.38 -19.64
CA LEU A 22 -1.17 0.90 -19.26
C LEU A 22 -2.32 0.29 -20.07
N LEU A 23 -2.04 -0.18 -21.29
CA LEU A 23 -3.06 -0.74 -22.18
C LEU A 23 -3.27 -2.24 -21.98
N GLU A 24 -2.42 -2.90 -21.22
CA GLU A 24 -2.60 -4.30 -20.83
C GLU A 24 -3.86 -4.47 -19.96
N HIS A 25 -4.56 -5.59 -20.14
CA HIS A 25 -5.64 -5.97 -19.25
C HIS A 25 -5.11 -6.22 -17.83
N HIS A 26 -5.84 -5.73 -16.83
CA HIS A 26 -5.47 -5.93 -15.44
C HIS A 26 -5.34 -7.42 -15.09
N SER A 27 -4.30 -7.76 -14.34
CA SER A 27 -4.18 -9.08 -13.71
C SER A 27 -5.27 -9.27 -12.65
N PRO A 28 -5.66 -10.51 -12.30
CA PRO A 28 -6.64 -10.77 -11.24
C PRO A 28 -6.31 -10.03 -9.94
N ASP A 29 -7.28 -9.33 -9.38
CA ASP A 29 -7.18 -8.51 -8.17
C ASP A 29 -6.08 -7.40 -8.20
N ALA A 30 -5.58 -7.05 -9.39
CA ALA A 30 -4.62 -5.99 -9.58
C ALA A 30 -5.21 -4.80 -10.35
N LEU A 31 -4.57 -3.64 -10.24
CA LEU A 31 -4.89 -2.44 -11.02
C LEU A 31 -3.98 -2.28 -12.25
N VAL A 32 -3.12 -3.26 -12.53
CA VAL A 32 -2.11 -3.20 -13.59
C VAL A 32 -2.04 -4.52 -14.34
N GLY A 33 -1.59 -4.46 -15.60
CA GLY A 33 -1.29 -5.64 -16.41
C GLY A 33 -0.04 -6.40 -15.96
N PRO A 34 0.19 -7.60 -16.54
CA PRO A 34 1.30 -8.48 -16.17
C PRO A 34 2.69 -7.82 -16.26
N THR A 35 2.93 -6.95 -17.23
CA THR A 35 4.24 -6.30 -17.39
C THR A 35 4.55 -5.37 -16.22
N PHE A 36 3.63 -4.44 -15.92
CA PHE A 36 3.79 -3.56 -14.76
C PHE A 36 3.71 -4.30 -13.44
N LEU A 37 2.90 -5.36 -13.33
CA LEU A 37 2.88 -6.20 -12.13
C LEU A 37 4.28 -6.75 -11.83
N SER A 38 4.97 -7.29 -12.84
CA SER A 38 6.32 -7.84 -12.70
C SER A 38 7.35 -6.76 -12.35
N ILE A 39 7.35 -5.63 -13.05
CA ILE A 39 8.28 -4.51 -12.82
C ILE A 39 8.10 -3.93 -11.41
N ILE A 40 6.85 -3.66 -11.01
CA ILE A 40 6.53 -3.12 -9.68
C ILE A 40 6.95 -4.13 -8.61
N ALA A 41 6.60 -5.41 -8.75
CA ALA A 41 6.95 -6.44 -7.77
C ALA A 41 8.46 -6.61 -7.59
N ASP A 42 9.22 -6.66 -8.69
CA ASP A 42 10.68 -6.77 -8.64
C ASP A 42 11.30 -5.53 -7.96
N GLN A 43 10.85 -4.33 -8.33
CA GLN A 43 11.36 -3.10 -7.74
C GLN A 43 11.06 -3.00 -6.24
N PHE A 44 9.83 -3.29 -5.79
CA PHE A 44 9.48 -3.28 -4.37
C PHE A 44 10.22 -4.37 -3.58
N SER A 45 10.45 -5.55 -4.17
CA SER A 45 11.27 -6.63 -3.59
C SER A 45 12.71 -6.17 -3.35
N ARG A 46 13.32 -5.51 -4.34
CA ARG A 46 14.68 -4.96 -4.22
C ARG A 46 14.76 -3.85 -3.18
N LEU A 47 13.80 -2.92 -3.14
CA LEU A 47 13.75 -1.86 -2.14
C LEU A 47 13.70 -2.43 -0.73
N LYS A 48 12.83 -3.43 -0.50
CA LYS A 48 12.72 -4.08 0.80
C LYS A 48 14.00 -4.81 1.21
N LYS A 49 14.55 -5.65 0.31
CA LYS A 49 15.72 -6.50 0.63
C LYS A 49 17.03 -5.72 0.70
N GLY A 50 17.16 -4.67 -0.12
CA GLY A 50 18.36 -3.84 -0.20
C GLY A 50 18.45 -2.77 0.89
N ASP A 51 17.35 -2.47 1.56
CA ASP A 51 17.34 -1.54 2.69
C ASP A 51 17.78 -2.26 3.98
N ARG A 52 19.01 -1.97 4.42
CA ARG A 52 19.55 -2.48 5.68
C ARG A 52 18.63 -2.15 6.86
N PHE A 53 17.97 -0.99 6.85
CA PHE A 53 17.11 -0.49 7.92
C PHE A 53 15.63 -0.83 7.73
N PHE A 54 15.28 -1.70 6.78
CA PHE A 54 13.89 -2.03 6.54
C PHE A 54 13.22 -2.55 7.83
N TYR A 55 12.12 -1.92 8.23
CA TYR A 55 11.55 -2.03 9.59
C TYR A 55 11.25 -3.47 10.06
N SER A 56 11.03 -4.42 9.14
CA SER A 56 10.73 -5.81 9.49
C SER A 56 11.95 -6.72 9.61
N HIS A 57 13.15 -6.25 9.26
CA HIS A 57 14.38 -7.01 9.41
C HIS A 57 14.68 -7.23 10.90
N LYS A 58 15.18 -8.42 11.24
CA LYS A 58 15.42 -8.88 12.60
C LYS A 58 16.88 -9.26 12.78
N GLY A 59 17.37 -9.20 14.02
CA GLY A 59 18.70 -9.67 14.38
C GLY A 59 19.83 -8.65 14.16
N GLU A 60 19.51 -7.45 13.70
CA GLU A 60 20.48 -6.37 13.53
C GLU A 60 20.44 -5.40 14.72
N PRO A 61 21.53 -4.66 15.02
CA PRO A 61 21.55 -3.67 16.10
C PRO A 61 20.46 -2.59 16.00
N HIS A 62 20.02 -2.26 14.78
CA HIS A 62 18.97 -1.28 14.48
C HIS A 62 17.58 -1.91 14.29
N SER A 63 17.45 -3.23 14.43
CA SER A 63 16.14 -3.90 14.35
C SER A 63 15.25 -3.48 15.53
N PHE A 64 13.96 -3.29 15.25
CA PHE A 64 12.96 -3.17 16.30
C PHE A 64 12.89 -4.46 17.15
N THR A 65 12.59 -4.31 18.45
CA THR A 65 12.31 -5.47 19.31
C THR A 65 11.06 -6.21 18.82
N PRO A 66 10.85 -7.49 19.19
CA PRO A 66 9.64 -8.23 18.83
C PRO A 66 8.34 -7.50 19.23
N GLU A 67 8.33 -6.83 20.38
CA GLU A 67 7.19 -6.08 20.92
C GLU A 67 6.96 -4.80 20.11
N GLN A 68 8.02 -4.05 19.81
CA GLN A 68 7.96 -2.88 18.96
C GLN A 68 7.42 -3.23 17.56
N LEU A 69 7.96 -4.29 16.94
CA LEU A 69 7.51 -4.75 15.62
C LEU A 69 6.05 -5.23 15.65
N HIS A 70 5.60 -5.86 16.75
CA HIS A 70 4.20 -6.23 16.94
C HIS A 70 3.28 -5.01 16.94
N GLU A 71 3.67 -3.92 17.61
CA GLU A 71 2.90 -2.67 17.61
C GLU A 71 2.91 -1.98 16.25
N LEU A 72 4.07 -1.91 15.57
CA LEU A 72 4.16 -1.31 14.22
C LEU A 72 3.25 -2.02 13.21
N LYS A 73 3.09 -3.35 13.32
CA LYS A 73 2.19 -4.13 12.44
C LYS A 73 0.71 -3.83 12.64
N LYS A 74 0.32 -3.09 13.69
CA LYS A 74 -1.06 -2.62 13.89
C LYS A 74 -1.36 -1.34 13.11
N ALA A 75 -0.34 -0.66 12.58
CA ALA A 75 -0.50 0.57 11.84
C ALA A 75 -1.43 0.38 10.63
N THR A 76 -2.38 1.29 10.46
CA THR A 76 -3.24 1.38 9.27
C THR A 76 -3.34 2.83 8.83
N MET A 77 -3.55 3.06 7.53
CA MET A 77 -3.80 4.41 7.01
C MET A 77 -5.04 5.04 7.65
N ALA A 78 -6.07 4.24 7.94
CA ALA A 78 -7.25 4.68 8.68
C ALA A 78 -6.91 5.24 10.07
N ARG A 79 -6.01 4.58 10.82
CA ARG A 79 -5.55 5.06 12.13
C ARG A 79 -4.76 6.36 12.00
N ILE A 80 -3.85 6.44 11.04
CA ILE A 80 -3.06 7.67 10.77
C ILE A 80 -4.01 8.85 10.52
N ILE A 81 -5.01 8.67 9.67
CA ILE A 81 -6.00 9.71 9.38
C ILE A 81 -6.78 10.09 10.65
N CYS A 82 -7.26 9.11 11.42
CA CYS A 82 -8.03 9.37 12.64
C CYS A 82 -7.22 10.06 13.76
N ASP A 83 -5.91 9.80 13.88
CA ASP A 83 -5.06 10.44 14.88
C ASP A 83 -4.65 11.87 14.51
N ASN A 84 -4.62 12.20 13.22
CA ASN A 84 -4.12 13.47 12.69
C ASN A 84 -5.21 14.37 12.10
N SER A 85 -6.49 14.02 12.25
CA SER A 85 -7.62 14.88 11.86
C SER A 85 -8.10 15.74 13.03
N ASP A 86 -8.90 16.76 12.73
CA ASP A 86 -9.40 17.75 13.69
C ASP A 86 -10.38 17.17 14.72
N LYS A 87 -10.81 15.90 14.56
CA LYS A 87 -11.80 15.18 15.39
C LYS A 87 -13.16 15.88 15.48
N ILE A 88 -13.35 16.97 14.74
CA ILE A 88 -14.58 17.76 14.69
C ILE A 88 -15.39 17.29 13.50
N GLN A 89 -14.78 17.33 12.31
CA GLN A 89 -15.44 16.90 11.08
C GLN A 89 -15.29 15.40 10.86
N LEU A 90 -14.10 14.85 11.17
CA LEU A 90 -13.84 13.42 10.97
C LEU A 90 -13.99 12.64 12.27
N LYS A 91 -15.13 11.96 12.42
CA LYS A 91 -15.42 11.07 13.56
C LYS A 91 -15.41 9.59 13.18
N VAL A 92 -15.54 9.30 11.89
CA VAL A 92 -15.60 7.95 11.33
C VAL A 92 -14.61 7.80 10.19
N GLN A 93 -14.11 6.58 9.99
CA GLN A 93 -13.24 6.21 8.89
C GLN A 93 -13.44 4.74 8.54
N SER A 94 -13.35 4.40 7.26
CA SER A 94 -13.34 3.03 6.77
C SER A 94 -12.07 2.29 7.24
N PRO A 95 -12.17 1.05 7.75
CA PRO A 95 -11.01 0.30 8.24
C PRO A 95 -9.88 0.14 7.21
N ASN A 96 -10.23 -0.07 5.95
CA ASN A 96 -9.29 -0.07 4.82
C ASN A 96 -9.46 1.22 4.01
N ALA A 97 -8.59 2.19 4.26
CA ALA A 97 -8.64 3.51 3.60
C ALA A 97 -8.25 3.49 2.11
N PHE A 98 -7.79 2.35 1.57
CA PHE A 98 -7.51 2.20 0.14
C PHE A 98 -8.72 1.66 -0.65
N LEU A 99 -9.74 1.16 0.04
CA LEU A 99 -10.97 0.67 -0.55
C LEU A 99 -12.07 1.73 -0.42
N MET A 100 -13.03 1.69 -1.33
CA MET A 100 -14.20 2.58 -1.21
C MET A 100 -15.03 2.19 0.01
N SER A 101 -15.63 3.18 0.66
CA SER A 101 -16.40 2.97 1.90
C SER A 101 -17.70 2.18 1.68
N ASN A 102 -18.18 2.10 0.43
CA ASN A 102 -19.37 1.35 0.05
C ASN A 102 -19.09 -0.12 -0.30
N GLN A 103 -17.83 -0.56 -0.25
CA GLN A 103 -17.49 -1.97 -0.44
C GLN A 103 -17.83 -2.77 0.83
N SER A 104 -18.36 -3.99 0.62
CA SER A 104 -18.79 -4.88 1.70
C SER A 104 -17.69 -5.07 2.75
N GLY A 105 -18.02 -4.81 4.02
CA GLY A 105 -17.10 -4.94 5.14
C GLY A 105 -16.13 -3.76 5.33
N ASN A 106 -16.30 -2.66 4.59
CA ASN A 106 -15.46 -1.46 4.69
C ASN A 106 -16.25 -0.19 5.07
N ASP A 107 -17.44 -0.36 5.66
CA ASP A 107 -18.26 0.76 6.12
C ASP A 107 -17.49 1.66 7.11
N PRO A 108 -17.72 2.98 7.09
CA PRO A 108 -17.06 3.89 8.03
C PRO A 108 -17.41 3.56 9.48
N LEU A 109 -16.38 3.35 10.31
CA LEU A 109 -16.51 3.09 11.73
C LEU A 109 -15.99 4.27 12.53
N SER A 110 -16.47 4.45 13.77
CA SER A 110 -15.90 5.44 14.68
C SER A 110 -14.38 5.29 14.76
N CYS A 111 -13.65 6.40 14.81
CA CYS A 111 -12.21 6.39 15.06
C CYS A 111 -11.83 5.76 16.42
N ASN A 112 -12.79 5.52 17.32
CA ASN A 112 -12.58 4.78 18.57
C ASN A 112 -12.93 3.29 18.46
N HIS A 113 -13.41 2.82 17.31
CA HIS A 113 -13.82 1.43 17.11
C HIS A 113 -12.61 0.48 17.18
N PRO A 114 -12.73 -0.72 17.81
CA PRO A 114 -11.61 -1.66 17.96
C PRO A 114 -10.95 -2.11 16.65
N SER A 115 -11.70 -2.10 15.54
CA SER A 115 -11.17 -2.41 14.20
C SER A 115 -10.17 -1.37 13.68
N ILE A 116 -10.22 -0.12 14.17
CA ILE A 116 -9.25 0.94 13.87
C ILE A 116 -8.24 1.00 15.01
N ARG A 117 -7.37 -0.01 15.04
CA ARG A 117 -6.44 -0.28 16.13
C ARG A 117 -5.48 0.89 16.36
N ARG A 118 -5.18 1.16 17.63
CA ARG A 118 -4.12 2.10 18.04
C ARG A 118 -2.79 1.37 18.19
N ILE A 119 -1.72 2.08 17.87
CA ILE A 119 -0.35 1.71 18.18
C ILE A 119 -0.05 2.22 19.59
N THR A 120 0.57 1.40 20.45
CA THR A 120 1.14 1.90 21.70
C THR A 120 2.64 2.10 21.56
N LEU A 121 3.14 3.23 22.05
CA LEU A 121 4.58 3.55 22.07
C LEU A 121 5.26 3.12 23.38
N LYS A 122 4.58 2.34 24.23
CA LYS A 122 5.13 1.92 25.53
C LYS A 122 6.46 1.16 25.45
N PHE A 123 6.71 0.48 24.33
CA PHE A 123 7.93 -0.30 24.10
C PHE A 123 9.11 0.54 23.57
N TRP A 124 8.93 1.86 23.45
CA TRP A 124 9.99 2.83 23.15
C TRP A 124 10.36 3.67 24.37
N LYS A 125 9.84 3.32 25.54
CA LYS A 125 10.21 3.97 26.79
C LYS A 125 11.64 3.54 27.15
N GLU A 126 12.50 4.53 27.36
CA GLU A 126 13.84 4.39 27.94
C GLU A 126 13.80 4.14 29.45
#